data_AF-A0A644X1I7-F1
#
_entry.id   AF-A0A644X1I7-F1
#
_cell.length_a   1.000
_cell.length_b   1.000
_cell.length_c   1.000
_cell.angle_alpha   90.00
_cell.angle_beta   90.00
_cell.angle_gamma   90.00
#
_symmetry.space_group_name_H-M   'P 1'
#
loop_
_entity.id
_entity.type
_entity.pdbx_description
1 polymer ?
#
loop_
_entity_poly.entity_id
_entity_poly.type
_entity_poly.pdbx_seq_one_letter_code
_entity_poly.pdbx_strand_id
1 'polypeptide(L)'
;MNAPVRFRVVFGALCIFLFLLFSALPVQAADPPDPADFQVILFENPNFEGGSMGYTYDNELPDLNRWNLPTGEKWNDRVSSLAVGKNARAILYQHAGFGGPSIIFEGDGVTPLLVPDLHSIGWGDTVSSVRIRMRIVPGPGEVAIFEHVNFDGGVLSPDADWECADLRTMSISPGRTWNDRISSLKIGKDTAVLLCTDIDFGGPCIFFSGDGQRSTDIISLHGTGWEDRISSMKVRARGWTPWSESGGSSGGSQEQGGTGGTWGGSQGEPSGGSGGTGPGNEQARSEEIDPLENEIIFFKNTGCQGEHRMYADGEDLPDLRQLPFWDSTGNWNDGISSLKIGANAQAYVCTHIDFGEPCVQHRGDGSGVTRIDNLHASGWGDRISSIKVRGKNWNPEDDIPEPQADEVIFFEHVDYGGKHLIVKANRHELDLTKVFLENSNTSWNDKISSIKVGSSVKAEIYEHINPGSNTRPIHTYPAGSRVPTLHSFGWGDKISAIRVLDDLGN
;
A
#
# COMPACT_ATOMS: atom_id res chain seq x y z
N MET A 1 -56.34 70.47 -49.17
CA MET A 1 -55.87 71.12 -50.42
C MET A 1 -54.48 70.59 -50.73
N ASN A 2 -54.36 69.97 -51.90
CA ASN A 2 -53.16 69.70 -52.69
C ASN A 2 -51.97 68.95 -52.05
N ALA A 3 -51.90 67.64 -52.31
CA ALA A 3 -50.69 67.04 -52.90
C ALA A 3 -50.45 67.65 -54.30
N PRO A 4 -49.31 67.47 -55.03
CA PRO A 4 -48.43 66.30 -55.00
C PRO A 4 -46.93 66.55 -55.40
N VAL A 5 -46.21 65.44 -55.64
CA VAL A 5 -45.14 65.23 -56.66
C VAL A 5 -43.67 65.42 -56.22
N ARG A 6 -42.69 64.53 -56.52
CA ARG A 6 -42.59 63.15 -57.08
C ARG A 6 -41.10 62.71 -57.02
N PHE A 7 -40.88 61.38 -56.95
CA PHE A 7 -39.87 60.56 -57.70
C PHE A 7 -38.37 60.76 -57.40
N ARG A 8 -37.46 59.77 -57.43
CA ARG A 8 -37.44 58.29 -57.61
C ARG A 8 -35.94 57.84 -57.44
N VAL A 9 -35.67 56.66 -56.85
CA VAL A 9 -34.78 55.55 -57.39
C VAL A 9 -33.27 55.87 -57.55
N VAL A 10 -32.22 55.09 -57.20
CA VAL A 10 -32.01 53.68 -56.79
C VAL A 10 -30.50 53.41 -56.51
N PHE A 11 -30.20 52.40 -55.67
CA PHE A 11 -29.02 51.51 -55.54
C PHE A 11 -27.59 52.02 -55.26
N GLY A 12 -26.90 51.27 -54.38
CA GLY A 12 -25.45 51.09 -54.40
C GLY A 12 -24.85 50.67 -53.05
N ALA A 13 -24.60 49.37 -52.86
CA ALA A 13 -23.94 48.80 -51.68
C ALA A 13 -22.45 49.18 -51.58
N LEU A 14 -21.92 49.33 -50.36
CA LEU A 14 -20.54 48.94 -50.06
C LEU A 14 -20.35 48.71 -48.55
N CYS A 15 -19.88 47.51 -48.22
CA CYS A 15 -19.45 47.04 -46.91
C CYS A 15 -18.25 47.86 -46.40
N ILE A 16 -18.25 48.26 -45.12
CA ILE A 16 -17.05 48.66 -44.40
C ILE A 16 -17.03 47.93 -43.06
N PHE A 17 -15.94 47.18 -42.86
CA PHE A 17 -15.59 46.37 -41.70
C PHE A 17 -15.59 47.17 -40.40
N LEU A 18 -16.40 46.75 -39.42
CA LEU A 18 -16.28 47.18 -38.03
C LEU A 18 -15.29 46.23 -37.33
N PHE A 19 -14.05 46.70 -37.10
CA PHE A 19 -13.10 46.07 -36.19
C PHE A 19 -13.66 46.15 -34.77
N LEU A 20 -14.38 45.12 -34.33
CA LEU A 20 -14.63 44.89 -32.92
C LEU A 20 -13.34 44.32 -32.30
N LEU A 21 -12.57 45.20 -31.65
CA LEU A 21 -11.61 44.76 -30.63
C LEU A 21 -12.39 44.01 -29.55
N PHE A 22 -12.41 42.68 -29.62
CA PHE A 22 -12.68 41.84 -28.47
C PHE A 22 -11.46 41.95 -27.55
N SER A 23 -11.47 42.93 -26.65
CA SER A 23 -10.67 42.85 -25.43
C SER A 23 -11.19 41.65 -24.64
N ALA A 24 -10.47 40.54 -24.69
CA ALA A 24 -10.63 39.44 -23.75
C ALA A 24 -10.41 40.01 -22.35
N LEU A 25 -11.50 40.29 -21.64
CA LEU A 25 -11.43 40.41 -20.20
C LEU A 25 -10.96 39.04 -19.70
N PRO A 26 -9.93 38.96 -18.86
CA PRO A 26 -9.61 37.70 -18.21
C PRO A 26 -10.87 37.25 -17.48
N VAL A 27 -11.32 36.02 -17.76
CA VAL A 27 -12.29 35.32 -16.93
C VAL A 27 -11.71 35.37 -15.52
N GLN A 28 -12.30 36.20 -14.65
CA GLN A 28 -11.93 36.22 -13.26
C GLN A 28 -12.31 34.84 -12.72
N ALA A 29 -11.30 34.02 -12.42
CA ALA A 29 -11.51 32.77 -11.72
C ALA A 29 -12.37 33.08 -10.48
N ALA A 30 -13.44 32.33 -10.27
CA ALA A 30 -14.18 32.40 -9.02
C ALA A 30 -13.18 32.26 -7.87
N ASP A 31 -13.34 33.07 -6.81
CA ASP A 31 -12.49 32.94 -5.63
C ASP A 31 -12.52 31.47 -5.17
N PRO A 32 -11.35 30.85 -4.87
CA PRO A 32 -11.31 29.47 -4.44
C PRO A 32 -12.18 29.29 -3.20
N PRO A 33 -12.90 28.17 -3.06
CA PRO A 33 -13.75 27.94 -1.91
C PRO A 33 -12.92 27.96 -0.62
N ASP A 34 -13.45 28.65 0.39
CA ASP A 34 -12.83 28.77 1.72
C ASP A 34 -13.70 28.04 2.75
N PRO A 35 -13.62 26.69 2.84
CA PRO A 35 -14.39 25.93 3.81
C PRO A 35 -13.91 26.26 5.23
N ALA A 36 -14.84 26.39 6.18
CA ALA A 36 -14.48 26.54 7.58
C ALA A 36 -13.63 25.34 8.06
N ASP A 37 -12.84 25.53 9.12
CA ASP A 37 -11.85 24.55 9.60
C ASP A 37 -12.35 23.10 9.68
N PHE A 38 -13.61 22.88 10.08
CA PHE A 38 -14.20 21.54 10.23
C PHE A 38 -15.30 21.22 9.20
N GLN A 39 -15.35 21.97 8.11
CA GLN A 39 -16.38 21.85 7.08
C GLN A 39 -15.87 21.07 5.87
N VAL A 40 -16.76 20.32 5.23
CA VAL A 40 -16.58 19.77 3.89
C VAL A 40 -17.67 20.35 3.00
N ILE A 41 -17.30 20.80 1.80
CA ILE A 41 -18.22 21.28 0.78
C ILE A 41 -18.09 20.38 -0.45
N LEU A 42 -19.20 19.80 -0.89
CA LEU A 42 -19.30 19.01 -2.11
C LEU A 42 -19.90 19.87 -3.21
N PHE A 43 -19.40 19.72 -4.43
CA PHE A 43 -19.83 20.48 -5.60
C PHE A 43 -20.25 19.54 -6.72
N GLU A 44 -21.30 19.95 -7.44
CA GLU A 44 -21.88 19.22 -8.55
C GLU A 44 -20.95 19.12 -9.75
N ASN A 45 -20.17 20.18 -10.01
CA ASN A 45 -19.29 20.24 -11.18
C ASN A 45 -17.81 20.33 -10.76
N PRO A 46 -16.87 20.05 -11.68
CA PRO A 46 -15.46 20.36 -11.48
C PRO A 46 -15.23 21.84 -11.20
N ASN A 47 -14.06 22.16 -10.65
CA ASN A 47 -13.59 23.49 -10.29
C ASN A 47 -14.52 24.25 -9.33
N PHE A 48 -15.21 23.52 -8.45
CA PHE A 48 -16.07 24.07 -7.39
C PHE A 48 -17.29 24.83 -7.93
N GLU A 49 -17.80 24.41 -9.10
CA GLU A 49 -18.95 25.03 -9.75
C GLU A 49 -20.25 24.24 -9.53
N GLY A 50 -21.38 24.81 -9.98
CA GLY A 50 -22.69 24.15 -9.94
C GLY A 50 -23.38 24.23 -8.58
N GLY A 51 -24.30 23.30 -8.32
CA GLY A 51 -24.87 23.13 -6.98
C GLY A 51 -23.81 22.77 -5.95
N SER A 52 -23.96 23.23 -4.72
CA SER A 52 -23.03 22.90 -3.62
C SER A 52 -23.79 22.53 -2.35
N MET A 53 -23.21 21.63 -1.55
CA MET A 53 -23.70 21.33 -0.20
C MET A 53 -22.53 21.25 0.78
N GLY A 54 -22.67 21.93 1.92
CA GLY A 54 -21.63 22.03 2.95
C GLY A 54 -22.11 21.47 4.28
N TYR A 55 -21.27 20.67 4.93
CA TYR A 55 -21.55 20.07 6.23
C TYR A 55 -20.32 20.13 7.13
N THR A 56 -20.56 20.19 8.43
CA THR A 56 -19.52 20.09 9.46
C THR A 56 -19.23 18.62 9.80
N TYR A 57 -18.15 18.36 10.55
CA TYR A 57 -17.86 17.05 11.14
C TYR A 57 -19.06 16.42 11.89
N ASP A 58 -19.03 15.09 12.01
CA ASP A 58 -20.08 14.21 12.56
C ASP A 58 -21.37 14.13 11.73
N ASN A 59 -21.36 14.67 10.51
CA ASN A 59 -22.43 14.43 9.56
C ASN A 59 -22.22 13.12 8.79
N GLU A 60 -23.31 12.39 8.63
CA GLU A 60 -23.39 11.18 7.84
C GLU A 60 -24.46 11.33 6.77
N LEU A 61 -24.07 11.15 5.51
CA LEU A 61 -24.95 11.19 4.36
C LEU A 61 -25.06 9.76 3.79
N PRO A 62 -25.88 8.89 4.38
CA PRO A 62 -25.93 7.48 4.01
C PRO A 62 -26.52 7.23 2.62
N ASP A 63 -27.21 8.20 2.01
CA ASP A 63 -27.82 8.02 0.69
C ASP A 63 -28.08 9.38 0.04
N LEU A 64 -27.25 9.74 -0.94
CA LEU A 64 -27.33 11.02 -1.61
C LEU A 64 -28.62 11.23 -2.44
N ASN A 65 -29.43 10.19 -2.67
CA ASN A 65 -30.77 10.34 -3.24
C ASN A 65 -31.74 11.12 -2.35
N ARG A 66 -31.40 11.33 -1.07
CA ARG A 66 -32.23 12.08 -0.12
C ARG A 66 -32.15 13.59 -0.33
N TRP A 67 -31.16 14.07 -1.08
CA TRP A 67 -30.97 15.49 -1.35
C TRP A 67 -31.19 15.82 -2.82
N ASN A 68 -31.80 16.98 -3.05
CA ASN A 68 -32.03 17.51 -4.38
C ASN A 68 -31.09 18.69 -4.66
N LEU A 69 -30.63 18.80 -5.89
CA LEU A 69 -30.06 20.01 -6.45
C LEU A 69 -31.14 21.09 -6.61
N PRO A 70 -30.76 22.38 -6.71
CA PRO A 70 -31.71 23.45 -7.02
C PRO A 70 -32.51 23.24 -8.31
N THR A 71 -31.94 22.48 -9.25
CA THR A 71 -32.56 22.04 -10.52
C THR A 71 -33.65 20.98 -10.34
N GLY A 72 -33.76 20.38 -9.14
CA GLY A 72 -34.69 19.29 -8.82
C GLY A 72 -34.11 17.88 -9.02
N GLU A 73 -32.92 17.76 -9.61
CA GLU A 73 -32.20 16.49 -9.76
C GLU A 73 -31.66 15.97 -8.41
N LYS A 74 -31.32 14.68 -8.32
CA LYS A 74 -30.75 14.07 -7.11
C LYS A 74 -29.23 14.26 -7.06
N TRP A 75 -28.68 14.33 -5.85
CA TRP A 75 -27.24 14.43 -5.61
C TRP A 75 -26.45 13.14 -5.82
N ASN A 76 -27.13 11.99 -5.97
CA ASN A 76 -26.48 10.70 -6.18
C ASN A 76 -25.67 10.69 -7.46
N ASP A 77 -24.39 10.27 -7.39
CA ASP A 77 -23.48 10.17 -8.53
C ASP A 77 -23.29 11.52 -9.25
N ARG A 78 -23.25 12.62 -8.49
CA ARG A 78 -23.07 14.00 -9.01
C ARG A 78 -21.95 14.78 -8.35
N VAL A 79 -21.18 14.18 -7.44
CA VAL A 79 -20.08 14.90 -6.77
C VAL A 79 -18.87 14.89 -7.70
N SER A 80 -18.50 16.07 -8.20
CA SER A 80 -17.40 16.24 -9.15
C SER A 80 -16.19 16.96 -8.58
N SER A 81 -16.37 17.76 -7.53
CA SER A 81 -15.26 18.39 -6.79
C SER A 81 -15.61 18.59 -5.31
N LEU A 82 -14.60 18.77 -4.46
CA LEU A 82 -14.82 19.01 -3.04
C LEU A 82 -13.76 19.93 -2.41
N ALA A 83 -14.16 20.63 -1.36
CA ALA A 83 -13.28 21.40 -0.50
C ALA A 83 -13.40 20.88 0.94
N VAL A 84 -12.27 20.58 1.57
CA VAL A 84 -12.18 20.01 2.92
C VAL A 84 -11.43 20.99 3.81
N GLY A 85 -12.07 21.45 4.88
CA GLY A 85 -11.48 22.31 5.88
C GLY A 85 -10.25 21.68 6.53
N LYS A 86 -9.32 22.50 7.00
CA LYS A 86 -8.00 22.05 7.48
C LYS A 86 -8.05 21.01 8.63
N ASN A 87 -9.13 20.98 9.40
CA ASN A 87 -9.37 20.04 10.52
C ASN A 87 -10.52 19.05 10.24
N ALA A 88 -10.96 18.93 8.98
CA ALA A 88 -12.00 18.02 8.55
C ALA A 88 -11.43 16.83 7.76
N ARG A 89 -12.23 15.76 7.71
CA ARG A 89 -12.04 14.59 6.87
C ARG A 89 -13.35 14.24 6.18
N ALA A 90 -13.29 14.00 4.87
CA ALA A 90 -14.36 13.41 4.08
C ALA A 90 -13.98 11.99 3.67
N ILE A 91 -14.89 11.04 3.84
CA ILE A 91 -14.78 9.70 3.28
C ILE A 91 -15.94 9.54 2.31
N LEU A 92 -15.61 9.36 1.03
CA LEU A 92 -16.59 9.18 -0.05
C LEU A 92 -16.75 7.68 -0.32
N TYR A 93 -17.99 7.25 -0.57
CA TYR A 93 -18.32 5.86 -0.87
C TYR A 93 -19.09 5.81 -2.19
N GLN A 94 -18.75 4.81 -3.00
CA GLN A 94 -19.37 4.65 -4.30
C GLN A 94 -20.84 4.21 -4.18
N HIS A 95 -21.20 3.44 -3.14
CA HIS A 95 -22.58 2.97 -2.94
C HIS A 95 -23.25 3.68 -1.76
N ALA A 96 -24.58 3.68 -1.76
CA ALA A 96 -25.37 4.09 -0.61
C ALA A 96 -25.11 3.15 0.60
N GLY A 97 -25.38 3.64 1.80
CA GLY A 97 -25.18 2.93 3.06
C GLY A 97 -23.73 2.77 3.48
N PHE A 98 -22.82 3.59 2.93
CA PHE A 98 -21.37 3.50 3.14
C PHE A 98 -20.77 2.18 2.62
N GLY A 99 -21.36 1.65 1.56
CA GLY A 99 -20.92 0.41 0.91
C GLY A 99 -20.02 0.66 -0.31
N GLY A 100 -19.45 -0.43 -0.82
CA GLY A 100 -18.57 -0.39 -1.99
C GLY A 100 -17.19 0.20 -1.69
N PRO A 101 -16.40 0.46 -2.74
CA PRO A 101 -15.14 1.20 -2.63
C PRO A 101 -15.30 2.54 -1.90
N SER A 102 -14.22 2.97 -1.24
CA SER A 102 -14.18 4.25 -0.54
C SER A 102 -12.83 4.95 -0.70
N ILE A 103 -12.85 6.28 -0.63
CA ILE A 103 -11.65 7.14 -0.68
C ILE A 103 -11.74 8.22 0.40
N ILE A 104 -10.59 8.65 0.90
CA ILE A 104 -10.44 9.66 1.96
C ILE A 104 -9.81 10.94 1.43
N PHE A 105 -10.34 12.07 1.87
CA PHE A 105 -9.75 13.40 1.77
C PHE A 105 -9.68 14.04 3.15
N GLU A 106 -8.51 14.48 3.57
CA GLU A 106 -8.30 15.04 4.90
C GLU A 106 -7.47 16.33 4.81
N GLY A 107 -7.84 17.37 5.56
CA GLY A 107 -7.03 18.59 5.68
C GLY A 107 -5.71 18.32 6.42
N ASP A 108 -4.74 19.23 6.32
CA ASP A 108 -3.42 19.07 6.94
C ASP A 108 -3.28 19.77 8.32
N GLY A 109 -4.32 20.47 8.76
CA GLY A 109 -4.35 21.31 9.96
C GLY A 109 -3.86 22.75 9.75
N VAL A 110 -3.34 23.07 8.56
CA VAL A 110 -2.78 24.38 8.22
C VAL A 110 -3.65 25.08 7.17
N THR A 111 -3.97 24.38 6.08
CA THR A 111 -4.74 24.89 4.94
C THR A 111 -5.87 23.92 4.56
N PRO A 112 -6.96 24.42 3.96
CA PRO A 112 -8.00 23.54 3.43
C PRO A 112 -7.44 22.72 2.25
N LEU A 113 -7.88 21.47 2.14
CA LEU A 113 -7.61 20.62 0.99
C LEU A 113 -8.67 20.89 -0.09
N LEU A 114 -8.21 21.39 -1.23
CA LEU A 114 -9.06 21.69 -2.38
C LEU A 114 -8.85 20.63 -3.46
N VAL A 115 -9.91 19.92 -3.83
CA VAL A 115 -9.91 18.88 -4.87
C VAL A 115 -10.77 19.37 -6.02
N PRO A 116 -10.18 20.05 -7.02
CA PRO A 116 -10.93 20.72 -8.07
C PRO A 116 -11.57 19.74 -9.07
N ASP A 117 -11.08 18.51 -9.19
CA ASP A 117 -11.68 17.54 -10.10
C ASP A 117 -11.47 16.10 -9.62
N LEU A 118 -12.56 15.45 -9.17
CA LEU A 118 -12.55 14.05 -8.77
C LEU A 118 -12.45 13.09 -9.95
N HIS A 119 -12.78 13.50 -11.18
CA HIS A 119 -12.63 12.64 -12.36
C HIS A 119 -11.19 12.25 -12.61
N SER A 120 -10.25 13.15 -12.28
CA SER A 120 -8.81 12.93 -12.42
C SER A 120 -8.29 11.70 -11.66
N ILE A 121 -9.03 11.25 -10.65
CA ILE A 121 -8.73 10.08 -9.82
C ILE A 121 -9.85 9.02 -9.86
N GLY A 122 -10.78 9.12 -10.82
CA GLY A 122 -11.83 8.13 -11.04
C GLY A 122 -13.02 8.18 -10.09
N TRP A 123 -13.18 9.28 -9.34
CA TRP A 123 -14.22 9.43 -8.31
C TRP A 123 -15.29 10.48 -8.66
N GLY A 124 -15.15 11.16 -9.79
CA GLY A 124 -16.14 12.14 -10.26
C GLY A 124 -17.43 11.45 -10.64
N ASP A 125 -18.55 11.97 -10.14
CA ASP A 125 -19.90 11.49 -10.46
C ASP A 125 -20.13 10.00 -10.13
N THR A 126 -19.47 9.48 -9.09
CA THR A 126 -19.66 8.10 -8.60
C THR A 126 -20.06 8.01 -7.13
N VAL A 127 -20.09 9.14 -6.43
CA VAL A 127 -20.32 9.19 -4.98
C VAL A 127 -21.81 9.04 -4.68
N SER A 128 -22.17 8.05 -3.86
CA SER A 128 -23.55 7.79 -3.43
C SER A 128 -23.76 7.91 -1.92
N SER A 129 -22.69 7.88 -1.10
CA SER A 129 -22.76 8.22 0.32
C SER A 129 -21.45 8.82 0.85
N VAL A 130 -21.54 9.60 1.93
CA VAL A 130 -20.40 10.37 2.47
C VAL A 130 -20.41 10.36 4.00
N ARG A 131 -19.24 10.17 4.61
CA ARG A 131 -19.01 10.44 6.04
C ARG A 131 -18.10 11.63 6.21
N ILE A 132 -18.50 12.56 7.07
CA ILE A 132 -17.69 13.73 7.41
C ILE A 132 -17.29 13.61 8.87
N ARG A 133 -16.00 13.68 9.12
CA ARG A 133 -15.36 13.42 10.41
C ARG A 133 -14.39 14.52 10.76
N MET A 134 -14.06 14.60 12.04
CA MET A 134 -12.94 15.40 12.48
C MET A 134 -11.64 14.73 12.05
N ARG A 135 -10.67 15.53 11.63
CA ARG A 135 -9.30 15.06 11.48
C ARG A 135 -8.77 14.58 12.83
N ILE A 136 -8.24 13.37 12.85
CA ILE A 136 -7.55 12.82 14.04
C ILE A 136 -6.05 12.86 13.78
N VAL A 137 -5.33 13.50 14.70
CA VAL A 137 -3.87 13.53 14.76
C VAL A 137 -3.48 12.94 16.11
N PRO A 138 -2.89 11.74 16.16
CA PRO A 138 -2.41 11.19 17.42
C PRO A 138 -1.30 12.08 18.00
N GLY A 139 -1.31 12.26 19.32
CA GLY A 139 -0.20 12.88 20.03
C GLY A 139 1.11 12.11 19.87
N PRO A 140 2.26 12.67 20.28
CA PRO A 140 3.56 12.05 20.02
C PRO A 140 3.72 10.63 20.57
N GLY A 141 3.11 10.30 21.70
CA GLY A 141 3.13 8.96 22.30
C GLY A 141 1.84 8.17 22.11
N GLU A 142 0.98 8.59 21.19
CA GLU A 142 -0.35 8.00 21.00
C GLU A 142 -0.42 7.24 19.66
N VAL A 143 -1.45 6.41 19.53
CA VAL A 143 -1.87 5.81 18.25
C VAL A 143 -3.36 6.04 18.14
N ALA A 144 -3.88 6.19 16.93
CA ALA A 144 -5.31 6.06 16.65
C ALA A 144 -5.52 4.84 15.74
N ILE A 145 -6.32 3.88 16.20
CA ILE A 145 -6.60 2.62 15.51
C ILE A 145 -8.05 2.64 15.09
N PHE A 146 -8.31 2.21 13.85
CA PHE A 146 -9.60 2.33 13.21
C PHE A 146 -10.13 0.98 12.76
N GLU A 147 -11.43 0.83 12.92
CA GLU A 147 -12.13 -0.39 12.59
C GLU A 147 -12.22 -0.67 11.08
N HIS A 148 -12.17 0.38 10.27
CA HIS A 148 -12.28 0.29 8.83
C HIS A 148 -11.09 0.97 8.16
N VAL A 149 -10.88 0.65 6.88
CA VAL A 149 -9.93 1.36 6.02
C VAL A 149 -10.28 2.86 5.98
N ASN A 150 -9.36 3.70 5.52
CA ASN A 150 -9.60 5.14 5.39
C ASN A 150 -9.94 5.83 6.72
N PHE A 151 -9.43 5.30 7.84
CA PHE A 151 -9.62 5.81 9.19
C PHE A 151 -11.08 5.95 9.62
N ASP A 152 -11.95 5.05 9.16
CA ASP A 152 -13.38 5.06 9.47
C ASP A 152 -13.77 4.01 10.52
N GLY A 153 -15.03 4.07 10.98
CA GLY A 153 -15.59 3.15 11.96
C GLY A 153 -15.26 3.51 13.40
N GLY A 154 -15.28 2.51 14.29
CA GLY A 154 -14.83 2.68 15.67
C GLY A 154 -13.38 3.18 15.73
N VAL A 155 -13.04 3.94 16.78
CA VAL A 155 -11.68 4.41 17.04
C VAL A 155 -11.24 4.01 18.46
N LEU A 156 -10.02 3.49 18.57
CA LEU A 156 -9.33 3.24 19.83
C LEU A 156 -8.02 4.02 19.82
N SER A 157 -7.79 4.83 20.85
CA SER A 157 -6.60 5.69 20.94
C SER A 157 -5.72 5.32 22.13
N PRO A 158 -4.93 4.23 22.04
CA PRO A 158 -4.02 3.83 23.11
C PRO A 158 -2.76 4.70 23.13
N ASP A 159 -2.26 4.96 24.33
CA ASP A 159 -0.98 5.63 24.56
C ASP A 159 0.18 4.62 24.63
N ALA A 160 1.41 5.12 24.58
CA ALA A 160 2.61 4.36 24.88
C ALA A 160 2.48 3.68 26.25
N ASP A 161 3.03 2.46 26.34
CA ASP A 161 2.94 1.54 27.48
C ASP A 161 1.60 0.79 27.62
N TRP A 162 0.66 1.02 26.70
CA TRP A 162 -0.54 0.20 26.60
C TRP A 162 -0.26 -1.12 25.88
N GLU A 163 -0.90 -2.19 26.33
CA GLU A 163 -0.94 -3.47 25.62
C GLU A 163 -2.26 -4.19 25.86
N CYS A 164 -2.65 -5.02 24.89
CA CYS A 164 -3.78 -5.91 25.00
C CYS A 164 -3.40 -7.27 24.42
N ALA A 165 -3.27 -8.26 25.30
CA ALA A 165 -3.02 -9.64 24.93
C ALA A 165 -4.24 -10.30 24.28
N ASP A 166 -5.46 -9.79 24.49
CA ASP A 166 -6.67 -10.38 23.92
C ASP A 166 -7.69 -9.29 23.56
N LEU A 167 -7.71 -8.89 22.28
CA LEU A 167 -8.62 -7.86 21.78
C LEU A 167 -10.10 -8.26 21.85
N ARG A 168 -10.43 -9.53 22.14
CA ARG A 168 -11.81 -9.97 22.43
C ARG A 168 -12.32 -9.38 23.74
N THR A 169 -11.43 -8.87 24.59
CA THR A 169 -11.79 -8.17 25.83
C THR A 169 -12.13 -6.69 25.60
N MET A 170 -11.75 -6.14 24.44
CA MET A 170 -11.91 -4.73 24.12
C MET A 170 -13.16 -4.53 23.26
N SER A 171 -14.21 -3.94 23.83
CA SER A 171 -15.47 -3.71 23.12
C SER A 171 -15.43 -2.42 22.27
N ILE A 172 -15.94 -2.50 21.05
CA ILE A 172 -16.28 -1.35 20.20
C ILE A 172 -17.71 -0.89 20.53
N SER A 173 -18.64 -1.86 20.61
CA SER A 173 -20.05 -1.66 20.95
C SER A 173 -20.59 -2.93 21.61
N PRO A 174 -21.81 -2.93 22.17
CA PRO A 174 -22.39 -4.14 22.75
C PRO A 174 -22.36 -5.32 21.76
N GLY A 175 -21.72 -6.43 22.13
CA GLY A 175 -21.58 -7.63 21.29
C GLY A 175 -20.55 -7.54 20.16
N ARG A 176 -19.74 -6.47 20.09
CA ARG A 176 -18.74 -6.26 19.04
C ARG A 176 -17.41 -5.82 19.67
N THR A 177 -16.34 -6.53 19.36
CA THR A 177 -15.00 -6.31 19.95
C THR A 177 -13.98 -5.98 18.88
N TRP A 178 -12.80 -5.51 19.31
CA TRP A 178 -11.69 -5.12 18.43
C TRP A 178 -10.96 -6.28 17.77
N ASN A 179 -11.20 -7.51 18.22
CA ASN A 179 -10.59 -8.71 17.66
C ASN A 179 -10.95 -8.87 16.18
N ASP A 180 -9.94 -9.03 15.34
CA ASP A 180 -10.09 -9.22 13.90
C ASP A 180 -10.89 -8.09 13.22
N ARG A 181 -10.62 -6.84 13.61
CA ARG A 181 -11.35 -5.66 13.11
C ARG A 181 -10.49 -4.42 12.90
N ILE A 182 -9.17 -4.52 13.05
CA ILE A 182 -8.29 -3.37 12.83
C ILE A 182 -7.95 -3.33 11.35
N SER A 183 -8.32 -2.26 10.64
CA SER A 183 -8.04 -2.14 9.20
C SER A 183 -7.19 -0.92 8.84
N SER A 184 -7.10 0.10 9.70
CA SER A 184 -6.22 1.25 9.46
C SER A 184 -5.75 1.88 10.77
N LEU A 185 -4.66 2.65 10.71
CA LEU A 185 -4.03 3.22 11.90
C LEU A 185 -3.24 4.49 11.58
N LYS A 186 -3.21 5.39 12.55
CA LYS A 186 -2.31 6.56 12.59
C LYS A 186 -1.42 6.45 13.81
N ILE A 187 -0.11 6.56 13.61
CA ILE A 187 0.89 6.36 14.65
C ILE A 187 1.52 7.70 14.97
N GLY A 188 1.52 8.08 16.25
CA GLY A 188 2.19 9.27 16.75
C GLY A 188 3.69 9.26 16.46
N LYS A 189 4.27 10.45 16.30
CA LYS A 189 5.68 10.60 15.85
C LYS A 189 6.70 9.92 16.77
N ASP A 190 6.41 9.80 18.06
CA ASP A 190 7.27 9.18 19.09
C ASP A 190 6.67 7.86 19.62
N THR A 191 5.89 7.14 18.78
CA THR A 191 5.24 5.87 19.14
C THR A 191 5.75 4.71 18.29
N ALA A 192 5.65 3.50 18.81
CA ALA A 192 5.87 2.24 18.13
C ALA A 192 4.73 1.27 18.45
N VAL A 193 4.34 0.45 17.48
CA VAL A 193 3.20 -0.47 17.58
C VAL A 193 3.62 -1.85 17.09
N LEU A 194 3.29 -2.88 17.86
CA LEU A 194 3.33 -4.26 17.44
C LEU A 194 1.90 -4.79 17.36
N LEU A 195 1.49 -5.30 16.20
CA LEU A 195 0.20 -5.95 15.98
C LEU A 195 0.44 -7.42 15.68
N CYS A 196 -0.29 -8.33 16.32
CA CYS A 196 -0.11 -9.77 16.14
C CYS A 196 -1.45 -10.43 15.77
N THR A 197 -1.38 -11.49 14.96
CA THR A 197 -2.61 -12.15 14.48
C THR A 197 -3.31 -12.96 15.54
N ASP A 198 -2.56 -13.47 16.52
CA ASP A 198 -3.11 -14.31 17.57
C ASP A 198 -3.13 -13.55 18.89
N ILE A 199 -3.87 -14.08 19.86
CA ILE A 199 -3.86 -13.60 21.23
C ILE A 199 -2.49 -13.84 21.89
N ASP A 200 -2.27 -13.23 23.05
CA ASP A 200 -1.07 -13.34 23.88
C ASP A 200 0.23 -12.99 23.12
N PHE A 201 0.12 -12.10 22.12
CA PHE A 201 1.23 -11.69 21.24
C PHE A 201 1.83 -12.87 20.45
N GLY A 202 1.03 -13.89 20.18
CA GLY A 202 1.38 -15.04 19.37
C GLY A 202 1.12 -14.83 17.87
N GLY A 203 1.46 -15.86 17.09
CA GLY A 203 1.34 -15.83 15.64
C GLY A 203 2.31 -14.84 14.99
N PRO A 204 2.18 -14.61 13.67
CA PRO A 204 2.87 -13.51 13.02
C PRO A 204 2.59 -12.19 13.74
N CYS A 205 3.63 -11.33 13.84
CA CYS A 205 3.46 -9.93 14.23
C CYS A 205 4.03 -8.94 13.18
N ILE A 206 3.39 -7.78 13.05
CA ILE A 206 3.88 -6.63 12.27
C ILE A 206 4.21 -5.47 13.21
N PHE A 207 5.34 -4.83 12.94
CA PHE A 207 5.84 -3.71 13.71
C PHE A 207 5.81 -2.43 12.87
N PHE A 208 5.26 -1.37 13.44
CA PHE A 208 5.28 -0.04 12.87
C PHE A 208 5.89 0.95 13.87
N SER A 209 6.54 2.00 13.38
CA SER A 209 7.07 3.07 14.22
C SER A 209 6.89 4.43 13.59
N GLY A 210 6.66 5.44 14.43
CA GLY A 210 6.68 6.84 14.04
C GLY A 210 8.07 7.27 13.58
N ASP A 211 8.11 8.21 12.64
CA ASP A 211 9.36 8.71 12.04
C ASP A 211 10.12 9.71 12.94
N GLY A 212 9.51 10.15 14.05
CA GLY A 212 10.05 11.18 14.97
C GLY A 212 9.78 12.62 14.52
N GLN A 213 9.14 12.81 13.37
CA GLN A 213 8.82 14.12 12.78
C GLN A 213 7.32 14.37 12.76
N ARG A 214 6.53 13.43 12.23
CA ARG A 214 5.08 13.54 12.01
C ARG A 214 4.39 12.20 12.30
N SER A 215 3.06 12.19 12.24
CA SER A 215 2.33 10.93 12.30
C SER A 215 2.61 10.07 11.07
N THR A 216 2.68 8.76 11.29
CA THR A 216 2.71 7.75 10.22
C THR A 216 1.30 7.22 10.01
N ASP A 217 0.78 7.39 8.81
CA ASP A 217 -0.60 7.06 8.46
C ASP A 217 -0.60 5.79 7.60
N ILE A 218 -1.28 4.74 8.07
CA ILE A 218 -1.50 3.49 7.35
C ILE A 218 -2.99 3.42 7.01
N ILE A 219 -3.32 3.83 5.80
CA ILE A 219 -4.70 3.98 5.30
C ILE A 219 -5.46 2.66 5.20
N SER A 220 -4.76 1.53 5.06
CA SER A 220 -5.31 0.20 4.93
C SER A 220 -4.28 -0.87 5.29
N LEU A 221 -4.68 -1.89 6.05
CA LEU A 221 -3.99 -3.17 6.22
C LEU A 221 -4.45 -4.21 5.19
N HIS A 222 -5.43 -3.86 4.35
CA HIS A 222 -5.88 -4.72 3.27
C HIS A 222 -4.87 -4.70 2.13
N GLY A 223 -4.58 -5.88 1.57
CA GLY A 223 -3.54 -6.07 0.56
C GLY A 223 -2.12 -6.21 1.15
N THR A 224 -1.96 -6.14 2.49
CA THR A 224 -0.67 -6.38 3.16
C THR A 224 -0.55 -7.81 3.72
N GLY A 225 -1.56 -8.66 3.49
CA GLY A 225 -1.67 -10.01 4.04
C GLY A 225 -2.11 -10.06 5.52
N TRP A 226 -2.28 -8.89 6.16
CA TRP A 226 -2.74 -8.74 7.55
C TRP A 226 -4.25 -8.60 7.63
N GLU A 227 -4.84 -7.80 6.74
CA GLU A 227 -6.28 -7.57 6.69
C GLU A 227 -6.83 -7.22 8.08
N ASP A 228 -8.04 -7.71 8.40
CA ASP A 228 -8.66 -7.58 9.71
C ASP A 228 -8.30 -8.78 10.62
N ARG A 229 -7.03 -9.21 10.72
CA ARG A 229 -6.67 -10.43 11.48
C ARG A 229 -6.01 -10.17 12.84
N ILE A 230 -6.04 -8.94 13.33
CA ILE A 230 -5.29 -8.56 14.54
C ILE A 230 -6.07 -8.98 15.80
N SER A 231 -5.42 -9.79 16.65
CA SER A 231 -6.01 -10.30 17.90
C SER A 231 -5.27 -9.87 19.18
N SER A 232 -4.04 -9.36 19.07
CA SER A 232 -3.32 -8.74 20.19
C SER A 232 -2.37 -7.64 19.71
N MET A 233 -2.01 -6.72 20.61
CA MET A 233 -1.13 -5.61 20.26
C MET A 233 -0.44 -4.92 21.44
N LYS A 234 0.72 -4.32 21.16
CA LYS A 234 1.49 -3.49 22.09
C LYS A 234 1.71 -2.10 21.50
N VAL A 235 1.64 -1.09 22.35
CA VAL A 235 1.98 0.30 22.03
C VAL A 235 3.06 0.76 22.99
N ARG A 236 4.12 1.36 22.45
CA ARG A 236 5.35 1.66 23.16
C ARG A 236 5.96 2.96 22.66
N ALA A 237 6.84 3.54 23.45
CA ALA A 237 7.60 4.70 23.01
C ALA A 237 8.52 4.37 21.82
N ARG A 238 8.75 5.34 20.94
CA ARG A 238 9.69 5.23 19.83
C ARG A 238 11.08 4.90 20.34
N GLY A 239 11.73 3.93 19.69
CA GLY A 239 13.00 3.35 20.12
C GLY A 239 12.85 2.05 20.91
N TRP A 240 11.65 1.76 21.43
CA TRP A 240 11.31 0.41 21.83
C TRP A 240 11.21 -0.49 20.60
N THR A 241 11.66 -1.73 20.79
CA THR A 241 11.41 -2.82 19.85
C THR A 241 10.92 -4.03 20.63
N PRO A 242 10.08 -4.90 20.03
CA PRO A 242 9.60 -6.14 20.68
C PRO A 242 10.72 -7.01 21.26
N TRP A 243 11.92 -6.91 20.68
CA TRP A 243 13.09 -7.71 21.00
C TRP A 243 13.90 -7.17 22.21
N SER A 244 13.65 -5.92 22.61
CA SER A 244 14.22 -5.36 23.85
C SER A 244 13.63 -6.01 25.12
N GLU A 245 12.40 -6.53 25.03
CA GLU A 245 11.73 -7.23 26.14
C GLU A 245 12.21 -8.69 26.28
N SER A 246 12.66 -9.34 25.19
CA SER A 246 13.17 -10.72 25.22
C SER A 246 14.66 -10.84 25.59
N GLY A 247 15.42 -9.75 25.55
CA GLY A 247 16.83 -9.70 25.96
C GLY A 247 17.06 -9.63 27.48
N GLY A 248 16.00 -9.49 28.27
CA GLY A 248 16.05 -9.33 29.73
C GLY A 248 16.17 -10.64 30.52
N SER A 249 17.04 -11.57 30.12
CA SER A 249 17.41 -12.69 30.98
C SER A 249 18.79 -13.24 30.65
N SER A 250 19.82 -12.41 30.78
CA SER A 250 21.16 -12.86 31.19
C SER A 250 22.05 -11.65 31.51
N GLY A 251 22.69 -11.67 32.68
CA GLY A 251 23.78 -10.75 33.02
C GLY A 251 23.41 -9.63 33.99
N GLY A 252 23.08 -9.98 35.23
CA GLY A 252 23.26 -9.05 36.34
C GLY A 252 24.75 -8.68 36.44
N SER A 253 25.11 -7.46 36.04
CA SER A 253 26.38 -6.85 36.40
C SER A 253 26.10 -5.81 37.50
N GLN A 254 26.28 -6.24 38.75
CA GLN A 254 26.52 -5.30 39.83
C GLN A 254 27.99 -4.87 39.73
N GLU A 255 28.19 -3.61 39.35
CA GLU A 255 29.36 -2.85 39.75
C GLU A 255 29.41 -2.77 41.28
N GLN A 256 30.47 -3.30 41.88
CA GLN A 256 31.07 -2.72 43.09
C GLN A 256 32.59 -2.83 43.04
N GLY A 257 33.21 -1.67 42.81
CA GLY A 257 34.35 -1.13 43.56
C GLY A 257 35.50 -2.04 44.00
N GLY A 258 36.69 -1.72 43.49
CA GLY A 258 37.75 -1.24 44.39
C GLY A 258 38.96 -2.14 44.64
N THR A 259 40.11 -1.59 44.23
CA THR A 259 41.45 -1.66 44.85
C THR A 259 42.40 -2.82 44.50
N GLY A 260 43.48 -2.44 43.81
CA GLY A 260 44.86 -2.56 44.32
C GLY A 260 45.57 -3.91 44.18
N GLY A 261 46.66 -3.94 43.40
CA GLY A 261 47.69 -4.98 43.55
C GLY A 261 48.56 -5.25 42.33
N THR A 262 49.69 -4.54 42.25
CA THR A 262 50.98 -4.91 41.64
C THR A 262 51.25 -6.41 41.59
N TRP A 263 51.84 -6.96 40.50
CA TRP A 263 52.94 -7.97 40.39
C TRP A 263 53.18 -8.12 38.86
N GLY A 264 54.39 -8.01 38.29
CA GLY A 264 55.63 -8.71 38.64
C GLY A 264 55.80 -9.88 37.66
N GLY A 265 56.63 -9.71 36.62
CA GLY A 265 56.81 -10.72 35.57
C GLY A 265 57.58 -11.96 36.01
N SER A 266 57.50 -13.04 35.21
CA SER A 266 58.60 -13.97 34.93
C SER A 266 58.23 -14.98 33.85
N GLN A 267 59.24 -15.31 33.05
CA GLN A 267 59.29 -16.31 31.98
C GLN A 267 59.27 -17.75 32.53
N GLY A 268 58.89 -18.70 31.67
CA GLY A 268 59.18 -20.12 31.86
C GLY A 268 58.46 -21.03 30.86
N GLU A 269 59.09 -21.31 29.71
CA GLU A 269 58.88 -22.55 28.93
C GLU A 269 59.80 -23.67 29.47
N PRO A 270 59.86 -24.88 28.88
CA PRO A 270 58.83 -25.93 28.76
C PRO A 270 59.35 -27.30 29.26
N SER A 271 58.48 -28.30 29.51
CA SER A 271 58.88 -29.73 29.43
C SER A 271 57.68 -30.66 29.49
N GLY A 272 57.68 -31.68 28.61
CA GLY A 272 56.58 -32.59 28.35
C GLY A 272 56.43 -33.80 29.30
N GLY A 273 55.41 -34.60 29.04
CA GLY A 273 55.12 -35.84 29.77
C GLY A 273 53.76 -36.43 29.43
N SER A 274 53.76 -37.42 28.54
CA SER A 274 52.68 -38.23 27.98
C SER A 274 51.73 -38.91 28.99
N GLY A 275 50.44 -39.01 28.62
CA GLY A 275 49.66 -40.24 28.76
C GLY A 275 48.40 -40.18 29.64
N GLY A 276 47.21 -40.13 29.03
CA GLY A 276 45.94 -40.33 29.74
C GLY A 276 44.74 -40.16 28.81
N THR A 277 44.30 -41.27 28.22
CA THR A 277 43.10 -41.40 27.38
C THR A 277 41.83 -40.99 28.13
N GLY A 278 41.12 -39.98 27.64
CA GLY A 278 39.72 -39.67 27.97
C GLY A 278 38.96 -39.43 26.67
N PRO A 279 37.68 -39.83 26.56
CA PRO A 279 36.94 -39.70 25.32
C PRO A 279 36.82 -38.21 25.00
N GLY A 280 37.34 -37.84 23.83
CA GLY A 280 37.19 -36.49 23.30
C GLY A 280 35.70 -36.22 23.15
N ASN A 281 35.19 -35.27 23.92
CA ASN A 281 34.11 -34.44 23.43
C ASN A 281 34.72 -33.64 22.27
N GLU A 282 34.65 -34.22 21.07
CA GLU A 282 34.62 -33.43 19.85
C GLU A 282 33.40 -32.52 19.97
N GLN A 283 33.60 -31.35 20.58
CA GLN A 283 32.79 -30.20 20.24
C GLN A 283 32.98 -30.04 18.72
N ALA A 284 32.00 -30.51 17.98
CA ALA A 284 31.80 -30.20 16.59
C ALA A 284 31.82 -28.68 16.48
N ARG A 285 32.99 -28.13 16.17
CA ARG A 285 33.14 -26.77 15.70
C ARG A 285 32.37 -26.77 14.39
N SER A 286 31.18 -26.18 14.39
CA SER A 286 30.42 -25.96 13.15
C SER A 286 31.37 -25.30 12.15
N GLU A 287 31.71 -25.99 11.07
CA GLU A 287 32.40 -25.36 9.96
C GLU A 287 31.54 -24.17 9.53
N GLU A 288 32.13 -22.97 9.58
CA GLU A 288 31.45 -21.77 9.16
C GLU A 288 31.30 -21.83 7.64
N ILE A 289 30.11 -22.15 7.17
CA ILE A 289 29.81 -22.23 5.73
C ILE A 289 29.60 -20.81 5.22
N ASP A 290 30.40 -20.41 4.24
CA ASP A 290 30.35 -19.10 3.60
C ASP A 290 30.07 -19.26 2.09
N PRO A 291 29.20 -18.41 1.50
CA PRO A 291 28.94 -18.43 0.06
C PRO A 291 30.14 -17.92 -0.75
N LEU A 292 30.25 -18.39 -2.00
CA LEU A 292 31.11 -17.73 -2.99
C LEU A 292 30.58 -16.34 -3.35
N GLU A 293 31.36 -15.55 -4.09
CA GLU A 293 31.05 -14.15 -4.40
C GLU A 293 29.66 -13.93 -5.04
N ASN A 294 29.16 -14.89 -5.84
CA ASN A 294 27.88 -14.81 -6.54
C ASN A 294 26.81 -15.74 -5.95
N GLU A 295 26.97 -16.19 -4.71
CA GLU A 295 26.06 -17.14 -4.05
C GLU A 295 25.42 -16.54 -2.80
N ILE A 296 24.30 -17.13 -2.39
CA ILE A 296 23.57 -16.76 -1.18
C ILE A 296 23.18 -18.02 -0.43
N ILE A 297 23.33 -18.00 0.89
CA ILE A 297 22.85 -19.07 1.79
C ILE A 297 21.70 -18.52 2.62
N PHE A 298 20.54 -19.17 2.56
CA PHE A 298 19.39 -18.92 3.42
C PHE A 298 19.33 -19.95 4.54
N PHE A 299 18.96 -19.52 5.74
CA PHE A 299 18.90 -20.35 6.94
C PHE A 299 17.53 -20.26 7.59
N LYS A 300 17.06 -21.39 8.14
CA LYS A 300 15.79 -21.43 8.86
C LYS A 300 15.81 -20.80 10.24
N ASN A 301 16.99 -20.67 10.84
CA ASN A 301 17.13 -20.08 12.16
C ASN A 301 17.87 -18.75 12.05
N THR A 302 17.77 -17.92 13.09
CA THR A 302 18.59 -16.72 13.24
C THR A 302 20.07 -17.09 13.49
N GLY A 303 20.95 -16.12 13.32
CA GLY A 303 22.40 -16.26 13.52
C GLY A 303 23.12 -17.06 12.43
N CYS A 304 22.48 -17.28 11.26
CA CYS A 304 22.99 -18.12 10.18
C CYS A 304 23.29 -19.55 10.64
N GLN A 305 22.32 -20.16 11.34
CA GLN A 305 22.43 -21.49 11.91
C GLN A 305 21.27 -22.40 11.44
N GLY A 306 21.38 -23.69 11.72
CA GLY A 306 20.34 -24.68 11.44
C GLY A 306 20.30 -25.13 9.99
N GLU A 307 19.11 -25.56 9.55
CA GLU A 307 18.88 -26.01 8.19
C GLU A 307 19.13 -24.84 7.22
N HIS A 308 19.88 -25.10 6.13
CA HIS A 308 20.26 -24.08 5.17
C HIS A 308 20.17 -24.56 3.72
N ARG A 309 20.05 -23.61 2.79
CA ARG A 309 20.08 -23.83 1.34
C ARG A 309 20.92 -22.74 0.68
N MET A 310 21.75 -23.13 -0.29
CA MET A 310 22.62 -22.24 -1.05
C MET A 310 22.13 -22.16 -2.49
N TYR A 311 22.11 -20.94 -3.04
CA TYR A 311 21.70 -20.66 -4.41
C TYR A 311 22.70 -19.72 -5.08
N ALA A 312 22.88 -19.88 -6.38
CA ALA A 312 23.77 -19.04 -7.19
C ALA A 312 22.97 -17.97 -7.96
N ASP A 313 23.68 -17.00 -8.52
CA ASP A 313 23.14 -16.03 -9.47
C ASP A 313 22.36 -16.71 -10.62
N GLY A 314 21.16 -16.18 -10.90
CA GLY A 314 20.26 -16.66 -11.96
C GLY A 314 19.13 -17.58 -11.50
N GLU A 315 19.09 -17.97 -10.23
CA GLU A 315 18.04 -18.84 -9.69
C GLU A 315 16.73 -18.07 -9.41
N ASP A 316 15.61 -18.65 -9.83
CA ASP A 316 14.25 -18.16 -9.61
C ASP A 316 13.43 -19.21 -8.84
N LEU A 317 13.01 -18.85 -7.63
CA LEU A 317 12.22 -19.68 -6.73
C LEU A 317 10.84 -19.03 -6.54
N PRO A 318 9.91 -19.22 -7.48
CA PRO A 318 8.60 -18.57 -7.42
C PRO A 318 7.70 -19.17 -6.32
N ASP A 319 7.90 -20.41 -5.88
CA ASP A 319 7.05 -21.00 -4.84
C ASP A 319 7.89 -21.86 -3.89
N LEU A 320 8.21 -21.33 -2.71
CA LEU A 320 8.98 -22.05 -1.69
C LEU A 320 8.22 -23.22 -1.02
N ARG A 321 6.91 -23.36 -1.28
CA ARG A 321 6.13 -24.56 -0.90
C ARG A 321 6.44 -25.73 -1.82
N GLN A 322 6.83 -25.42 -3.05
CA GLN A 322 7.09 -26.37 -4.12
C GLN A 322 8.57 -26.35 -4.48
N LEU A 323 9.40 -26.78 -3.53
CA LEU A 323 10.80 -27.14 -3.78
C LEU A 323 10.95 -28.68 -3.89
N PRO A 324 10.37 -29.34 -4.90
CA PRO A 324 10.21 -30.80 -4.92
C PRO A 324 11.51 -31.56 -5.23
N PHE A 325 12.66 -30.89 -5.44
CA PHE A 325 13.78 -31.58 -6.08
C PHE A 325 14.70 -32.36 -5.14
N TRP A 326 14.71 -32.15 -3.80
CA TRP A 326 15.74 -32.81 -2.95
C TRP A 326 15.39 -33.24 -1.51
N ASP A 327 14.15 -33.09 -1.01
CA ASP A 327 13.76 -33.77 0.23
C ASP A 327 12.26 -34.13 0.27
N SER A 328 11.91 -35.14 1.08
CA SER A 328 10.54 -35.64 1.24
C SER A 328 9.73 -34.93 2.33
N THR A 329 10.18 -33.79 2.89
CA THR A 329 9.59 -33.19 4.12
C THR A 329 9.66 -31.65 4.29
N GLY A 330 10.27 -30.86 3.41
CA GLY A 330 10.68 -29.49 3.72
C GLY A 330 9.99 -28.40 2.90
N ASN A 331 8.83 -27.93 3.35
CA ASN A 331 8.31 -26.62 2.97
C ASN A 331 9.27 -25.53 3.52
N TRP A 332 9.78 -24.65 2.66
CA TRP A 332 10.64 -23.52 3.04
C TRP A 332 9.89 -22.18 3.03
N ASN A 333 8.63 -22.19 2.61
CA ASN A 333 7.72 -21.05 2.69
C ASN A 333 7.65 -20.57 4.13
N ASP A 334 7.82 -19.27 4.33
CA ASP A 334 7.75 -18.64 5.64
C ASP A 334 8.73 -19.25 6.66
N GLY A 335 9.83 -19.82 6.17
CA GLY A 335 10.78 -20.54 7.02
C GLY A 335 12.16 -19.93 7.08
N ILE A 336 12.39 -18.76 6.49
CA ILE A 336 13.74 -18.15 6.36
C ILE A 336 13.92 -17.06 7.40
N SER A 337 14.90 -17.23 8.28
CA SER A 337 15.15 -16.34 9.42
C SER A 337 16.48 -15.57 9.36
N SER A 338 17.45 -16.03 8.55
CA SER A 338 18.73 -15.32 8.33
C SER A 338 19.37 -15.71 6.99
N LEU A 339 20.34 -14.92 6.52
CA LEU A 339 21.06 -15.21 5.29
C LEU A 339 22.51 -14.71 5.29
N LYS A 340 23.34 -15.36 4.49
CA LYS A 340 24.69 -14.92 4.11
C LYS A 340 24.73 -14.66 2.60
N ILE A 341 25.32 -13.55 2.18
CA ILE A 341 25.31 -13.07 0.79
C ILE A 341 26.76 -12.88 0.33
N GLY A 342 27.12 -13.50 -0.78
CA GLY A 342 28.40 -13.26 -1.44
C GLY A 342 28.56 -11.81 -1.90
N ALA A 343 29.81 -11.35 -2.00
CA ALA A 343 30.15 -9.96 -2.27
C ALA A 343 29.44 -9.34 -3.51
N ASN A 344 29.17 -10.16 -4.52
CA ASN A 344 28.62 -9.79 -5.82
C ASN A 344 27.20 -10.33 -6.06
N ALA A 345 26.54 -10.88 -5.03
CA ALA A 345 25.19 -11.41 -5.09
C ALA A 345 24.13 -10.45 -4.49
N GLN A 346 22.88 -10.68 -4.86
CA GLN A 346 21.70 -10.03 -4.34
C GLN A 346 20.54 -11.03 -4.24
N ALA A 347 19.84 -11.03 -3.11
CA ALA A 347 18.56 -11.70 -2.95
C ALA A 347 17.44 -10.66 -3.11
N TYR A 348 16.48 -10.94 -3.99
CA TYR A 348 15.17 -10.28 -4.01
C TYR A 348 14.16 -11.25 -3.42
N VAL A 349 13.66 -10.95 -2.24
CA VAL A 349 12.78 -11.85 -1.48
C VAL A 349 11.41 -11.21 -1.33
N CYS A 350 10.37 -12.01 -1.48
CA CYS A 350 8.99 -11.55 -1.51
C CYS A 350 8.14 -12.34 -0.53
N THR A 351 7.13 -11.70 0.06
CA THR A 351 6.29 -12.38 1.06
C THR A 351 5.23 -13.30 0.46
N HIS A 352 4.96 -13.16 -0.83
CA HIS A 352 4.06 -14.07 -1.55
C HIS A 352 4.84 -14.91 -2.55
N ILE A 353 4.20 -15.99 -3.00
CA ILE A 353 4.65 -16.78 -4.14
C ILE A 353 4.62 -15.93 -5.43
N ASP A 354 5.20 -16.45 -6.50
CA ASP A 354 5.27 -15.85 -7.83
C ASP A 354 5.81 -14.41 -7.82
N PHE A 355 6.69 -14.10 -6.85
CA PHE A 355 7.27 -12.76 -6.64
C PHE A 355 6.23 -11.68 -6.34
N GLY A 356 5.22 -12.05 -5.56
CA GLY A 356 4.20 -11.11 -5.09
C GLY A 356 4.67 -10.23 -3.94
N GLU A 357 4.37 -8.95 -4.07
CA GLU A 357 4.72 -7.91 -3.10
C GLU A 357 4.09 -8.14 -1.71
N PRO A 358 4.63 -7.54 -0.64
CA PRO A 358 5.88 -6.77 -0.62
C PRO A 358 7.10 -7.63 -0.95
N CYS A 359 8.11 -6.99 -1.53
CA CYS A 359 9.43 -7.53 -1.82
C CYS A 359 10.56 -6.63 -1.27
N VAL A 360 11.73 -7.21 -0.96
CA VAL A 360 12.92 -6.46 -0.51
C VAL A 360 14.20 -7.02 -1.13
N GLN A 361 15.17 -6.12 -1.33
CA GLN A 361 16.51 -6.46 -1.79
C GLN A 361 17.51 -6.55 -0.64
N HIS A 362 18.25 -7.65 -0.57
CA HIS A 362 19.43 -7.80 0.28
C HIS A 362 20.66 -8.00 -0.62
N ARG A 363 21.70 -7.19 -0.44
CA ARG A 363 22.84 -7.12 -1.37
C ARG A 363 24.17 -7.34 -0.64
N GLY A 364 25.11 -7.98 -1.34
CA GLY A 364 26.51 -8.06 -0.90
C GLY A 364 27.21 -6.69 -0.94
N ASP A 365 28.16 -6.49 -0.04
CA ASP A 365 28.89 -5.22 0.09
C ASP A 365 29.99 -5.02 -0.97
N GLY A 366 30.34 -6.05 -1.74
CA GLY A 366 31.39 -6.01 -2.78
C GLY A 366 32.81 -6.27 -2.27
N SER A 367 32.98 -6.61 -0.99
CA SER A 367 34.28 -6.82 -0.36
C SER A 367 34.39 -8.14 0.42
N GLY A 368 33.26 -8.77 0.76
CA GLY A 368 33.22 -10.07 1.42
C GLY A 368 31.80 -10.63 1.57
N VAL A 369 31.64 -11.58 2.49
CA VAL A 369 30.32 -12.13 2.82
C VAL A 369 29.57 -11.14 3.68
N THR A 370 28.44 -10.64 3.17
CA THR A 370 27.50 -9.84 3.96
C THR A 370 26.58 -10.77 4.74
N ARG A 371 26.55 -10.61 6.06
CA ARG A 371 25.78 -11.46 6.97
C ARG A 371 24.57 -10.72 7.50
N ILE A 372 23.39 -11.30 7.33
CA ILE A 372 22.13 -10.84 7.91
C ILE A 372 21.69 -11.88 8.93
N ASP A 373 22.07 -11.65 10.18
CA ASP A 373 21.85 -12.59 11.27
C ASP A 373 20.38 -12.76 11.66
N ASN A 374 19.54 -11.78 11.37
CA ASN A 374 18.16 -11.82 11.81
C ASN A 374 17.24 -11.01 10.90
N LEU A 375 16.48 -11.69 10.05
CA LEU A 375 15.46 -11.07 9.22
C LEU A 375 14.20 -10.67 9.99
N HIS A 376 13.96 -11.22 11.17
CA HIS A 376 12.85 -10.80 12.05
C HIS A 376 12.99 -9.35 12.47
N ALA A 377 14.22 -8.86 12.61
CA ALA A 377 14.49 -7.45 12.96
C ALA A 377 13.94 -6.47 11.92
N SER A 378 13.90 -6.87 10.65
CA SER A 378 13.32 -6.11 9.54
C SER A 378 11.88 -6.53 9.21
N GLY A 379 11.27 -7.43 9.98
CA GLY A 379 9.91 -7.93 9.74
C GLY A 379 9.77 -8.90 8.56
N TRP A 380 10.88 -9.48 8.10
CA TRP A 380 10.98 -10.39 6.95
C TRP A 380 11.23 -11.85 7.33
N GLY A 381 11.66 -12.08 8.56
CA GLY A 381 11.90 -13.42 9.08
C GLY A 381 10.62 -14.25 9.01
N ASP A 382 10.75 -15.48 8.52
CA ASP A 382 9.67 -16.46 8.43
C ASP A 382 8.44 -15.94 7.66
N ARG A 383 8.68 -15.13 6.62
CA ARG A 383 7.62 -14.61 5.74
C ARG A 383 7.94 -14.72 4.25
N ILE A 384 9.15 -15.16 3.92
CA ILE A 384 9.61 -15.23 2.54
C ILE A 384 8.96 -16.45 1.87
N SER A 385 8.28 -16.20 0.76
CA SER A 385 7.54 -17.21 0.00
C SER A 385 8.03 -17.36 -1.46
N SER A 386 8.80 -16.40 -1.96
CA SER A 386 9.53 -16.50 -3.24
C SER A 386 10.82 -15.68 -3.25
N ILE A 387 11.77 -16.08 -4.09
CA ILE A 387 13.14 -15.54 -4.12
C ILE A 387 13.66 -15.48 -5.55
N LYS A 388 14.26 -14.35 -5.94
CA LYS A 388 15.19 -14.27 -7.07
C LYS A 388 16.60 -14.06 -6.56
N VAL A 389 17.56 -14.84 -7.07
CA VAL A 389 18.99 -14.63 -6.81
C VAL A 389 19.62 -14.06 -8.06
N ARG A 390 20.27 -12.90 -7.90
CA ARG A 390 20.80 -12.09 -8.99
C ARG A 390 22.15 -11.47 -8.63
N GLY A 391 22.86 -10.93 -9.61
CA GLY A 391 24.05 -10.10 -9.37
C GLY A 391 23.71 -8.82 -8.61
N LYS A 392 24.65 -8.33 -7.80
CA LYS A 392 24.52 -7.15 -6.92
C LYS A 392 23.90 -5.89 -7.56
N ASN A 393 24.14 -5.69 -8.85
CA ASN A 393 23.71 -4.51 -9.60
C ASN A 393 22.41 -4.71 -10.39
N TRP A 394 21.78 -5.89 -10.33
CA TRP A 394 20.53 -6.14 -11.03
C TRP A 394 19.38 -5.35 -10.40
N ASN A 395 18.58 -4.69 -11.26
CA ASN A 395 17.42 -3.91 -10.88
C ASN A 395 16.13 -4.72 -11.14
N PRO A 396 15.28 -4.98 -10.12
CA PRO A 396 14.01 -5.67 -10.28
C PRO A 396 13.09 -5.04 -11.33
N GLU A 397 13.15 -3.72 -11.50
CA GLU A 397 12.34 -3.03 -12.50
C GLU A 397 12.66 -3.44 -13.94
N ASP A 398 13.89 -3.92 -14.20
CA ASP A 398 14.32 -4.35 -15.54
C ASP A 398 13.61 -5.65 -15.97
N ASP A 399 13.15 -6.46 -15.01
CA ASP A 399 12.40 -7.70 -15.28
C ASP A 399 10.90 -7.44 -15.51
N ILE A 400 10.39 -6.25 -15.18
CA ILE A 400 8.95 -5.95 -15.28
C ILE A 400 8.62 -5.71 -16.76
N PRO A 401 7.68 -6.47 -17.35
CA PRO A 401 7.35 -6.31 -18.75
C PRO A 401 6.74 -4.93 -19.03
N GLU A 402 7.11 -4.35 -20.16
CA GLU A 402 6.52 -3.10 -20.68
C GLU A 402 5.55 -3.43 -21.82
N PRO A 403 4.34 -2.83 -21.84
CA PRO A 403 3.38 -3.04 -22.92
C PRO A 403 3.89 -2.49 -24.25
N GLN A 404 3.59 -3.19 -25.34
CA GLN A 404 3.61 -2.57 -26.67
C GLN A 404 2.57 -1.42 -26.74
N ALA A 405 2.66 -0.60 -27.79
CA ALA A 405 1.74 0.54 -27.95
C ALA A 405 0.27 0.12 -27.89
N ASP A 406 -0.07 -1.04 -28.46
CA ASP A 406 -1.41 -1.60 -28.56
C ASP A 406 -1.77 -2.61 -27.45
N GLU A 407 -1.01 -2.66 -26.35
CA GLU A 407 -1.17 -3.66 -25.30
C GLU A 407 -1.46 -3.03 -23.93
N VAL A 408 -2.13 -3.80 -23.09
CA VAL A 408 -2.29 -3.53 -21.67
C VAL A 408 -1.81 -4.75 -20.90
N ILE A 409 -0.97 -4.52 -19.90
CA ILE A 409 -0.51 -5.57 -18.98
C ILE A 409 -1.19 -5.36 -17.63
N PHE A 410 -1.93 -6.38 -17.20
CA PHE A 410 -2.54 -6.47 -15.89
C PHE A 410 -1.70 -7.41 -15.02
N PHE A 411 -1.50 -7.05 -13.76
CA PHE A 411 -0.64 -7.79 -12.84
C PHE A 411 -1.43 -8.27 -11.64
N GLU A 412 -1.08 -9.46 -11.15
CA GLU A 412 -1.73 -10.10 -10.01
C GLU A 412 -1.48 -9.34 -8.70
N HIS A 413 -0.32 -8.70 -8.57
CA HIS A 413 0.05 -7.96 -7.36
C HIS A 413 0.31 -6.48 -7.65
N VAL A 414 0.47 -5.70 -6.58
CA VAL A 414 0.89 -4.31 -6.64
C VAL A 414 2.33 -4.20 -7.16
N ASP A 415 2.73 -2.99 -7.53
CA ASP A 415 4.05 -2.64 -8.07
C ASP A 415 4.48 -3.54 -9.24
N TYR A 416 3.49 -4.00 -10.01
CA TYR A 416 3.66 -4.87 -11.19
C TYR A 416 4.24 -6.26 -10.87
N GLY A 417 4.07 -6.73 -9.63
CA GLY A 417 4.48 -8.07 -9.19
C GLY A 417 3.49 -9.17 -9.57
N GLY A 418 3.90 -10.42 -9.35
CA GLY A 418 3.07 -11.60 -9.60
C GLY A 418 2.99 -12.02 -11.07
N LYS A 419 2.02 -12.89 -11.35
CA LYS A 419 1.67 -13.25 -12.73
C LYS A 419 1.10 -12.04 -13.46
N HIS A 420 1.13 -12.08 -14.79
CA HIS A 420 0.58 -11.01 -15.61
C HIS A 420 -0.27 -11.52 -16.78
N LEU A 421 -1.23 -10.70 -17.19
CA LEU A 421 -2.14 -10.93 -18.32
C LEU A 421 -1.94 -9.79 -19.32
N ILE A 422 -1.57 -10.14 -20.55
CA ILE A 422 -1.42 -9.19 -21.65
C ILE A 422 -2.69 -9.21 -22.51
N VAL A 423 -3.30 -8.05 -22.71
CA VAL A 423 -4.49 -7.88 -23.55
C VAL A 423 -4.24 -6.83 -24.62
N LYS A 424 -4.45 -7.19 -25.88
CA LYS A 424 -4.25 -6.32 -27.04
C LYS A 424 -5.47 -5.43 -27.32
N ALA A 425 -5.25 -4.37 -28.09
CA ALA A 425 -6.28 -3.54 -28.68
C ALA A 425 -7.42 -4.35 -29.28
N ASN A 426 -8.66 -3.94 -28.99
CA ASN A 426 -9.90 -4.57 -29.47
C ASN A 426 -10.09 -6.04 -29.06
N ARG A 427 -9.28 -6.53 -28.11
CA ARG A 427 -9.59 -7.74 -27.33
C ARG A 427 -10.23 -7.31 -26.01
N HIS A 428 -11.33 -7.96 -25.67
CA HIS A 428 -12.06 -7.71 -24.44
C HIS A 428 -12.17 -9.02 -23.68
N GLU A 429 -11.82 -9.00 -22.40
CA GLU A 429 -12.09 -10.12 -21.50
C GLU A 429 -13.30 -9.74 -20.67
N LEU A 430 -14.48 -10.03 -21.21
CA LEU A 430 -15.75 -9.64 -20.60
C LEU A 430 -16.12 -10.56 -19.42
N ASP A 431 -15.41 -11.66 -19.21
CA ASP A 431 -15.70 -12.62 -18.14
C ASP A 431 -14.38 -13.21 -17.65
N LEU A 432 -13.75 -12.53 -16.69
CA LEU A 432 -12.45 -12.95 -16.16
C LEU A 432 -12.52 -14.27 -15.39
N THR A 433 -13.72 -14.78 -15.03
CA THR A 433 -13.87 -16.13 -14.46
C THR A 433 -13.45 -17.24 -15.43
N LYS A 434 -13.37 -16.92 -16.73
CA LYS A 434 -12.96 -17.83 -17.80
C LYS A 434 -11.53 -17.63 -18.27
N VAL A 435 -10.84 -16.60 -17.75
CA VAL A 435 -9.46 -16.30 -18.09
C VAL A 435 -8.59 -16.82 -16.96
N PHE A 436 -7.86 -17.91 -17.19
CA PHE A 436 -7.08 -18.56 -16.14
C PHE A 436 -5.67 -17.99 -16.06
N LEU A 437 -5.15 -17.89 -14.83
CA LEU A 437 -3.74 -17.65 -14.58
C LEU A 437 -2.93 -18.78 -15.22
N GLU A 438 -1.78 -18.45 -15.81
CA GLU A 438 -0.97 -19.43 -16.53
C GLU A 438 -0.61 -20.62 -15.62
N ASN A 439 -0.80 -21.84 -16.15
CA ASN A 439 -0.60 -23.11 -15.46
C ASN A 439 -1.36 -23.23 -14.12
N SER A 440 -2.53 -22.58 -14.00
CA SER A 440 -3.35 -22.59 -12.79
C SER A 440 -4.82 -22.88 -13.10
N ASN A 441 -5.53 -23.42 -12.11
CA ASN A 441 -7.00 -23.53 -12.12
C ASN A 441 -7.69 -22.28 -11.56
N THR A 442 -6.90 -21.27 -11.15
CA THR A 442 -7.40 -20.00 -10.64
C THR A 442 -7.62 -19.03 -11.79
N SER A 443 -8.79 -18.39 -11.82
CA SER A 443 -9.12 -17.35 -12.79
C SER A 443 -8.56 -15.98 -12.40
N TRP A 444 -8.42 -15.09 -13.37
CA TRP A 444 -8.06 -13.68 -13.21
C TRP A 444 -9.15 -12.82 -12.57
N ASN A 445 -10.35 -13.37 -12.37
CA ASN A 445 -11.44 -12.69 -11.68
C ASN A 445 -11.00 -12.27 -10.27
N ASP A 446 -11.13 -10.97 -9.97
CA ASP A 446 -10.81 -10.41 -8.66
C ASP A 446 -9.34 -10.65 -8.25
N LYS A 447 -8.42 -10.58 -9.22
CA LYS A 447 -6.97 -10.77 -9.00
C LYS A 447 -6.09 -9.64 -9.50
N ILE A 448 -6.65 -8.61 -10.12
CA ILE A 448 -5.85 -7.54 -10.73
C ILE A 448 -5.56 -6.48 -9.66
N SER A 449 -4.28 -6.25 -9.41
CA SER A 449 -3.81 -5.30 -8.38
C SER A 449 -3.00 -4.13 -8.93
N SER A 450 -2.41 -4.24 -10.13
CA SER A 450 -1.73 -3.13 -10.82
C SER A 450 -1.82 -3.24 -12.34
N ILE A 451 -1.55 -2.16 -13.07
CA ILE A 451 -1.77 -2.06 -14.51
C ILE A 451 -0.74 -1.14 -15.21
N LYS A 452 -0.27 -1.57 -16.39
CA LYS A 452 0.47 -0.74 -17.35
C LYS A 452 -0.26 -0.70 -18.69
N VAL A 453 -0.50 0.51 -19.21
CA VAL A 453 -1.26 0.76 -20.44
C VAL A 453 -0.32 1.24 -21.55
N GLY A 454 -0.42 0.61 -22.72
CA GLY A 454 0.30 0.99 -23.93
C GLY A 454 -0.05 2.39 -24.42
N SER A 455 0.80 2.95 -25.29
CA SER A 455 0.69 4.36 -25.71
C SER A 455 -0.39 4.64 -26.76
N SER A 456 -1.09 3.63 -27.29
CA SER A 456 -2.15 3.80 -28.29
C SER A 456 -3.48 3.15 -27.91
N VAL A 457 -3.62 2.73 -26.65
CA VAL A 457 -4.83 2.08 -26.13
C VAL A 457 -5.23 2.68 -24.80
N LYS A 458 -6.51 2.53 -24.47
CA LYS A 458 -7.05 2.79 -23.13
C LYS A 458 -7.66 1.51 -22.57
N ALA A 459 -7.64 1.38 -21.25
CA ALA A 459 -8.19 0.23 -20.53
C ALA A 459 -9.40 0.64 -19.71
N GLU A 460 -10.53 0.00 -19.96
CA GLU A 460 -11.76 0.11 -19.18
C GLU A 460 -11.90 -1.12 -18.28
N ILE A 461 -12.13 -0.91 -16.99
CA ILE A 461 -12.28 -1.98 -15.99
C ILE A 461 -13.69 -2.02 -15.39
N TYR A 462 -14.16 -3.20 -14.99
CA TYR A 462 -15.53 -3.44 -14.51
C TYR A 462 -15.58 -4.45 -13.35
N GLU A 463 -16.48 -4.24 -12.38
CA GLU A 463 -16.69 -5.11 -11.20
C GLU A 463 -17.49 -6.36 -11.54
N HIS A 464 -18.26 -6.32 -12.63
CA HIS A 464 -19.16 -7.41 -13.00
C HIS A 464 -18.80 -7.97 -14.37
N ILE A 465 -18.96 -9.29 -14.48
CA ILE A 465 -18.82 -10.00 -15.75
C ILE A 465 -19.91 -9.56 -16.74
N ASN A 466 -19.59 -9.68 -18.02
CA ASN A 466 -20.39 -9.38 -19.19
C ASN A 466 -21.04 -7.99 -19.13
N PRO A 467 -20.25 -6.91 -18.93
CA PRO A 467 -20.79 -5.55 -18.94
C PRO A 467 -21.45 -5.29 -20.29
N GLY A 468 -22.67 -4.75 -20.26
CA GLY A 468 -23.41 -4.38 -21.45
C GLY A 468 -22.73 -3.26 -22.23
N SER A 469 -23.19 -3.00 -23.46
CA SER A 469 -22.62 -1.94 -24.30
C SER A 469 -22.71 -0.54 -23.68
N ASN A 470 -23.74 -0.29 -22.85
CA ASN A 470 -23.97 0.99 -22.18
C ASN A 470 -23.52 1.00 -20.71
N THR A 471 -22.90 -0.08 -20.21
CA THR A 471 -22.39 -0.13 -18.84
C THR A 471 -21.19 0.81 -18.74
N ARG A 472 -21.25 1.77 -17.81
CA ARG A 472 -20.11 2.65 -17.53
C ARG A 472 -18.98 1.84 -16.90
N PRO A 473 -17.73 2.02 -17.34
CA PRO A 473 -16.60 1.41 -16.66
C PRO A 473 -16.43 2.03 -15.27
N ILE A 474 -15.89 1.25 -14.35
CA ILE A 474 -15.42 1.75 -13.05
C ILE A 474 -14.44 2.90 -13.28
N HIS A 475 -13.47 2.65 -14.15
CA HIS A 475 -12.42 3.58 -14.49
C HIS A 475 -11.94 3.32 -15.90
N THR A 476 -11.50 4.38 -16.56
CA THR A 476 -10.85 4.32 -17.88
C THR A 476 -9.43 4.83 -17.71
N TYR A 477 -8.45 3.94 -17.80
CA TYR A 477 -7.04 4.31 -17.78
C TYR A 477 -6.62 4.77 -19.18
N PRO A 478 -6.18 6.02 -19.35
CA PRO A 478 -5.77 6.55 -20.65
C PRO A 478 -4.46 5.92 -21.13
N ALA A 479 -4.13 6.15 -22.40
CA ALA A 479 -2.88 5.70 -22.99
C ALA A 479 -1.65 6.12 -22.18
N GLY A 480 -0.69 5.19 -22.05
CA GLY A 480 0.56 5.40 -21.31
C GLY A 480 0.45 5.32 -19.79
N SER A 481 -0.74 5.05 -19.23
CA SER A 481 -0.91 4.96 -17.77
C SER A 481 0.01 3.91 -17.12
N ARG A 482 0.56 4.26 -15.96
CA ARG A 482 1.36 3.38 -15.09
C ARG A 482 0.77 3.46 -13.69
N VAL A 483 0.06 2.42 -13.28
CA VAL A 483 -0.67 2.41 -12.01
C VAL A 483 -0.12 1.29 -11.14
N PRO A 484 0.78 1.61 -10.19
CA PRO A 484 1.45 0.61 -9.36
C PRO A 484 0.51 -0.04 -8.34
N THR A 485 -0.63 0.57 -8.01
CA THR A 485 -1.60 -0.06 -7.12
C THR A 485 -3.02 0.42 -7.41
N LEU A 486 -3.94 -0.54 -7.50
CA LEU A 486 -5.38 -0.31 -7.61
C LEU A 486 -6.08 -0.31 -6.24
N HIS A 487 -5.39 -0.77 -5.19
CA HIS A 487 -5.91 -0.82 -3.82
C HIS A 487 -6.13 0.58 -3.24
N SER A 488 -5.27 1.55 -3.59
CA SER A 488 -5.42 2.95 -3.18
C SER A 488 -6.74 3.58 -3.65
N PHE A 489 -7.35 3.01 -4.69
CA PHE A 489 -8.62 3.46 -5.26
C PHE A 489 -9.78 2.53 -4.89
N GLY A 490 -9.53 1.51 -4.06
CA GLY A 490 -10.52 0.54 -3.58
C GLY A 490 -10.89 -0.56 -4.60
N TRP A 491 -10.12 -0.70 -5.69
CA TRP A 491 -10.42 -1.57 -6.83
C TRP A 491 -9.44 -2.73 -7.05
N GLY A 492 -8.36 -2.77 -6.27
CA GLY A 492 -7.48 -3.94 -6.26
C GLY A 492 -8.31 -5.20 -5.96
N ASP A 493 -8.08 -6.24 -6.75
CA ASP A 493 -8.69 -7.57 -6.58
C ASP A 493 -10.23 -7.57 -6.61
N LYS A 494 -10.85 -6.70 -7.42
CA LYS A 494 -12.31 -6.64 -7.61
C LYS A 494 -12.76 -6.59 -9.08
N ILE A 495 -11.80 -6.72 -9.99
CA ILE A 495 -12.05 -6.57 -11.41
C ILE A 495 -12.48 -7.92 -11.98
N SER A 496 -13.66 -7.93 -12.61
CA SER A 496 -14.28 -9.13 -13.20
C SER A 496 -14.43 -9.04 -14.73
N ALA A 497 -14.25 -7.85 -15.33
CA ALA A 497 -14.20 -7.69 -16.78
C ALA A 497 -13.35 -6.49 -17.21
N ILE A 498 -12.80 -6.58 -18.42
CA ILE A 498 -11.93 -5.56 -19.02
C ILE A 498 -12.24 -5.35 -20.51
N ARG A 499 -12.11 -4.10 -20.96
CA ARG A 499 -12.10 -3.75 -22.38
C ARG A 499 -10.84 -2.95 -22.69
N VAL A 500 -10.08 -3.39 -23.69
CA VAL A 500 -8.98 -2.63 -24.26
C VAL A 500 -9.43 -2.05 -25.59
N LEU A 501 -9.38 -0.72 -25.70
CA LEU A 501 -9.87 0.04 -26.84
C LEU A 501 -8.74 0.87 -27.42
N ASP A 502 -8.77 1.10 -28.73
CA ASP A 502 -7.86 2.05 -29.37
C ASP A 502 -8.09 3.46 -28.78
N ASP A 503 -7.00 4.13 -28.43
CA ASP A 503 -6.99 5.50 -27.93
C ASP A 503 -6.25 6.39 -28.94
N LEU A 504 -6.91 6.65 -30.07
CA LEU A 504 -6.34 7.38 -31.20
C LEU A 504 -6.31 8.91 -31.02
N GLY A 505 -6.45 9.40 -29.79
CA GLY A 505 -6.42 10.83 -29.47
C GLY A 505 -7.50 11.64 -30.19
N ASN A 506 -8.63 11.90 -29.52
CA ASN A 506 -9.58 12.92 -29.94
C ASN A 506 -9.49 14.14 -29.03
#